data_AF-A0A7Y1TXV8-F1
#
_entry.id   AF-A0A7Y1TXV8-F1
#
_cell.length_a   1.000
_cell.length_b   1.000
_cell.length_c   1.000
_cell.angle_alpha   90.00
_cell.angle_beta   90.00
_cell.angle_gamma   90.00
#
_symmetry.space_group_name_H-M   'P 1'
#
loop_
_entity.id
_entity.type
_entity.pdbx_description
1 polymer ?
#
loop_
_entity_poly.entity_id
_entity_poly.type
_entity_poly.pdbx_seq_one_letter_code
_entity_poly.pdbx_strand_id
1 'polypeptide(L)'
;GSDTGIVLRAQLKYVRKLTPGGDTDFIASIEPFFDLRDTDWGADSGLSQNRLYLGLGWKLTPKSAIEAGYQNQYRFIDPGTDRMDHLGMVNFKFKF
;
A
#
# COMPACT_ATOMS: atom_id res chain seq x y z
N GLY A 1 1.17 23.38 -19.88
CA GLY A 1 0.45 24.19 -18.90
C GLY A 1 1.36 24.36 -17.72
N SER A 2 0.84 24.38 -16.50
CA SER A 2 1.71 24.05 -15.35
C SER A 2 1.92 22.53 -15.38
N ASP A 3 3.04 22.07 -15.93
CA ASP A 3 3.34 20.65 -16.20
C ASP A 3 3.65 19.82 -14.93
N THR A 4 3.30 20.33 -13.75
CA THR A 4 3.64 19.72 -12.46
C THR A 4 2.44 18.97 -11.88
N GLY A 5 2.51 17.65 -11.91
CA GLY A 5 1.60 16.79 -11.14
C GLY A 5 1.97 16.80 -9.66
N ILE A 6 0.96 16.89 -8.79
CA ILE A 6 1.14 16.77 -7.34
C ILE A 6 0.23 15.65 -6.86
N VAL A 7 0.83 14.64 -6.24
CA VAL A 7 0.11 13.49 -5.70
C VAL A 7 0.18 13.50 -4.19
N LEU A 8 -0.97 13.55 -3.53
CA LEU A 8 -1.10 13.30 -2.12
C LEU A 8 -1.23 11.80 -1.87
N ARG A 9 -0.30 11.26 -1.08
CA ARG A 9 -0.32 9.87 -0.63
C ARG A 9 -0.53 9.83 0.88
N ALA A 10 -1.55 9.12 1.32
CA ALA A 10 -1.81 8.87 2.74
C ALA A 10 -1.75 7.37 3.01
N GLN A 11 -1.17 6.95 4.12
CA GLN A 11 -1.12 5.54 4.52
C GLN A 11 -1.62 5.39 5.95
N LEU A 12 -2.59 4.49 6.14
CA LEU A 12 -2.99 4.01 7.46
C LEU A 12 -2.56 2.55 7.58
N LYS A 13 -1.71 2.25 8.57
CA LYS A 13 -1.20 0.91 8.84
C LYS A 13 -1.55 0.46 10.25
N TYR A 14 -2.15 -0.71 10.36
CA TYR A 14 -2.47 -1.40 11.60
C TYR A 14 -1.61 -2.65 11.75
N VAL A 15 -1.00 -2.81 12.92
CA VAL A 15 -0.16 -3.97 13.25
C VAL A 15 -0.54 -4.46 14.64
N ARG A 16 -0.86 -5.74 14.78
CA ARG A 16 -1.24 -6.35 16.05
C ARG A 16 -0.67 -7.76 16.19
N LYS A 17 -0.09 -8.10 17.35
CA LYS A 17 0.24 -9.50 17.68
C LYS A 17 -1.02 -10.38 17.63
N LEU A 18 -0.95 -11.51 16.94
CA LEU A 18 -2.07 -12.47 16.86
C LEU A 18 -2.30 -13.20 18.19
N THR A 19 -1.22 -13.49 18.92
CA THR A 19 -1.26 -14.14 20.22
C THR A 19 -0.50 -13.34 21.27
N PRO A 20 -0.96 -13.31 22.54
CA PRO A 20 -0.20 -12.72 23.63
C PRO A 20 1.17 -13.40 23.74
N GLY A 21 2.26 -12.63 23.63
CA GLY A 21 3.63 -13.15 23.65
C GLY A 21 4.12 -13.80 22.36
N GLY A 22 3.28 -13.97 21.34
CA GLY A 22 3.69 -14.59 20.07
C GLY A 22 4.54 -13.71 19.17
N ASP A 23 5.23 -14.34 18.23
CA ASP A 23 6.11 -13.69 17.25
C ASP A 23 5.42 -13.38 15.92
N THR A 24 4.13 -13.69 15.82
CA THR A 24 3.32 -13.41 14.63
C THR A 24 2.47 -12.16 14.82
N ASP A 25 2.63 -11.21 13.90
CA ASP A 25 1.86 -9.98 13.80
C ASP A 25 0.86 -10.10 12.64
N PHE A 26 -0.39 -9.71 12.87
CA PHE A 26 -1.34 -9.39 11.82
C PHE A 26 -1.12 -7.95 11.35
N ILE A 27 -1.13 -7.75 10.04
CA ILE A 27 -0.82 -6.48 9.40
C ILE A 27 -1.91 -6.17 8.39
N ALA A 28 -2.50 -4.98 8.52
CA ALA A 28 -3.44 -4.44 7.56
C ALA A 28 -3.02 -3.01 7.22
N SER A 29 -3.10 -2.61 5.97
CA SER A 29 -2.92 -1.21 5.59
C SER A 29 -3.78 -0.81 4.42
N ILE A 30 -4.22 0.43 4.44
CA ILE A 30 -4.90 1.09 3.33
C ILE A 30 -4.13 2.34 2.94
N GLU A 31 -4.02 2.57 1.63
CA GLU A 31 -3.21 3.64 1.08
C GLU A 31 -3.87 4.23 -0.17
N PRO A 32 -4.68 5.31 0.00
CA PRO A 32 -5.20 6.07 -1.12
C PRO A 32 -4.17 7.08 -1.67
N PHE A 33 -4.28 7.34 -2.97
CA PHE A 33 -3.50 8.29 -3.75
C PHE A 33 -4.46 9.27 -4.43
N PHE A 34 -4.26 10.55 -4.18
CA PHE A 34 -5.05 11.63 -4.75
C PHE A 34 -4.18 12.53 -5.60
N ASP A 35 -4.53 12.70 -6.87
CA ASP A 35 -3.95 13.69 -7.75
C ASP A 35 -4.63 15.04 -7.48
N LEU A 36 -3.84 16.02 -7.04
CA LEU A 36 -4.34 17.33 -6.62
C LEU A 36 -4.42 18.36 -7.75
N ARG A 37 -3.87 18.05 -8.93
CA ARG A 37 -3.86 18.93 -10.09
C ARG A 37 -4.18 18.12 -11.33
N ASP A 38 -5.04 18.69 -12.18
CA ASP A 38 -5.17 18.23 -13.55
C ASP A 38 -3.84 18.49 -14.26
N THR A 39 -3.36 17.48 -14.96
CA THR A 39 -2.14 17.59 -15.76
C THR A 39 -2.46 17.26 -17.22
N ASP A 40 -1.90 18.06 -18.13
CA ASP A 40 -2.08 17.94 -19.58
C ASP A 40 -1.62 16.57 -20.14
N TRP A 41 -0.97 15.71 -19.33
CA TRP A 41 -0.49 14.38 -19.68
C TRP A 41 -1.36 13.22 -19.18
N GLY A 42 -2.57 13.51 -18.67
CA GLY A 42 -3.60 12.49 -18.41
C GLY A 42 -3.70 12.02 -16.95
N ALA A 43 -3.21 12.80 -15.98
CA ALA A 43 -3.67 12.65 -14.60
C ALA A 43 -4.78 13.68 -14.35
N ASP A 44 -6.01 13.19 -14.28
CA ASP A 44 -7.17 13.96 -13.84
C ASP A 44 -7.16 14.07 -12.32
N SER A 45 -7.52 15.25 -11.80
CA SER A 45 -7.57 15.47 -10.36
C SER A 45 -8.63 14.58 -9.71
N GLY A 46 -8.25 13.87 -8.65
CA GLY A 46 -9.12 12.91 -8.00
C GLY A 46 -8.38 11.72 -7.39
N LEU A 47 -9.15 10.69 -7.00
CA LEU A 47 -8.60 9.45 -6.49
C LEU A 47 -8.09 8.61 -7.67
N SER A 48 -6.78 8.50 -7.84
CA SER A 48 -6.20 7.71 -8.93
C SER A 48 -5.90 6.29 -8.54
N GLN A 49 -5.58 6.05 -7.27
CA GLN A 49 -5.19 4.73 -6.81
C GLN A 49 -5.57 4.49 -5.35
N ASN A 50 -5.92 3.24 -5.03
CA ASN A 50 -6.05 2.75 -3.67
C ASN A 50 -5.34 1.40 -3.52
N ARG A 51 -4.53 1.23 -2.48
CA ARG A 51 -3.92 -0.06 -2.14
C ARG A 51 -4.45 -0.53 -0.81
N LEU A 52 -4.99 -1.74 -0.80
CA LEU A 52 -5.35 -2.47 0.40
C LEU A 52 -4.38 -3.64 0.55
N TYR A 53 -3.68 -3.70 1.68
CA TYR A 53 -2.77 -4.78 2.00
C TYR A 53 -3.21 -5.49 3.27
N LEU A 54 -3.18 -6.81 3.24
CA LEU A 54 -3.44 -7.70 4.37
C LEU A 54 -2.33 -8.75 4.40
N GLY A 55 -1.70 -8.93 5.55
CA GLY A 55 -0.58 -9.85 5.67
C GLY A 55 -0.27 -10.26 7.10
N LEU A 56 0.69 -11.16 7.20
CA LEU A 56 1.24 -11.67 8.45
C LEU A 56 2.73 -11.36 8.48
N GLY A 57 3.20 -10.91 9.65
CA GLY A 57 4.61 -10.75 9.97
C GLY A 57 5.04 -11.81 10.95
N TRP A 58 6.22 -12.41 10.75
CA TRP A 58 6.86 -13.31 11.70
C TRP A 58 8.21 -12.74 12.11
N LYS A 59 8.42 -12.58 13.41
CA LYS A 59 9.73 -12.24 13.97
C LYS A 59 10.57 -13.51 14.00
N LEU A 60 11.68 -13.51 13.27
CA LEU A 60 12.61 -14.64 13.24
C LEU A 60 13.66 -14.51 14.34
N THR A 61 14.13 -13.29 14.56
CA THR A 61 15.08 -12.94 15.61
C THR A 61 14.74 -11.54 16.15
N PRO A 62 15.35 -11.09 17.26
CA PRO A 62 15.20 -9.71 17.71
C PRO A 62 15.62 -8.64 16.69
N LYS A 63 16.36 -9.04 15.63
CA LYS A 63 16.88 -8.16 14.58
C LYS A 63 16.31 -8.44 13.19
N SER A 64 15.48 -9.47 13.01
CA SER A 64 14.96 -9.85 11.71
C SER A 64 13.50 -10.29 11.76
N ALA A 65 12.74 -9.89 10.74
CA ALA A 65 11.36 -10.31 10.56
C ALA A 65 11.04 -10.50 9.07
N ILE A 66 10.12 -11.41 8.79
CA ILE A 66 9.54 -11.60 7.47
C ILE A 66 8.08 -11.14 7.53
N GLU A 67 7.61 -10.45 6.51
CA GLU A 67 6.20 -10.08 6.35
C GLU A 67 5.73 -10.57 4.99
N ALA A 68 4.70 -11.42 4.95
CA ALA A 68 4.10 -11.88 3.72
C ALA A 68 2.61 -11.61 3.72
N GLY A 69 2.06 -11.29 2.56
CA GLY A 69 0.66 -10.93 2.45
C GLY A 69 0.21 -10.70 1.03
N TYR A 70 -0.99 -10.19 0.94
CA TYR A 70 -1.70 -9.91 -0.28
C TYR A 70 -2.03 -8.43 -0.35
N GLN A 71 -1.72 -7.82 -1.49
CA GLN A 71 -2.11 -6.46 -1.81
C GLN A 71 -3.10 -6.48 -2.96
N ASN A 72 -4.28 -5.93 -2.71
CA ASN A 72 -5.17 -5.51 -3.77
C ASN A 72 -4.88 -4.05 -4.11
N GLN A 73 -4.60 -3.80 -5.38
CA GLN A 73 -4.35 -2.47 -5.89
C GLN A 73 -5.45 -2.13 -6.89
N TYR A 74 -6.20 -1.08 -6.60
CA TYR A 74 -7.22 -0.54 -7.49
C TYR A 74 -6.72 0.77 -8.08
N ARG A 75 -6.80 0.92 -9.41
CA ARG A 75 -6.43 2.13 -10.13
C ARG A 75 -7.62 2.61 -10.94
N PHE A 76 -8.01 3.85 -10.68
CA PHE A 76 -8.99 4.57 -11.48
C PHE A 76 -8.28 5.14 -12.69
N ILE A 77 -8.80 4.87 -13.89
CA ILE A 77 -8.21 5.35 -15.14
C ILE A 77 -9.32 6.07 -15.91
N ASP A 78 -9.20 7.38 -16.09
CA ASP A 78 -10.11 8.18 -16.92
C ASP A 78 -9.37 8.57 -18.23
N PRO A 79 -9.93 8.32 -19.43
CA PRO A 79 -11.22 7.69 -19.77
C PRO A 79 -11.15 6.16 -19.96
N GLY A 80 -10.24 5.48 -19.26
CA GLY A 80 -10.00 4.05 -19.41
C GLY A 80 -10.96 3.16 -18.63
N THR A 81 -10.70 1.85 -18.66
CA THR A 81 -11.33 0.91 -17.73
C THR A 81 -10.48 0.84 -16.47
N ASP A 82 -11.12 0.97 -15.32
CA ASP A 82 -10.49 0.78 -14.02
C ASP A 82 -9.78 -0.57 -13.94
N ARG A 83 -8.63 -0.58 -13.26
CA ARG A 83 -7.80 -1.78 -13.15
C ARG A 83 -7.68 -2.22 -11.71
N MET A 84 -7.81 -3.52 -11.52
CA MET A 84 -7.59 -4.16 -10.24
C MET A 84 -6.45 -5.18 -10.37
N ASP A 85 -5.35 -4.89 -9.71
CA ASP A 85 -4.19 -5.77 -9.63
C ASP A 85 -4.20 -6.53 -8.28
N HIS A 86 -3.72 -7.77 -8.33
CA HIS A 86 -3.62 -8.66 -7.17
C HIS A 86 -2.16 -9.07 -7.01
N LEU A 87 -1.52 -8.62 -5.94
CA LEU A 87 -0.09 -8.84 -5.72
C LEU A 87 0.12 -9.68 -4.46
N GLY A 88 0.90 -10.76 -4.59
CA GLY A 88 1.52 -11.42 -3.45
C GLY A 88 2.79 -10.67 -3.08
N MET A 89 2.93 -10.24 -1.82
CA MET A 89 4.10 -9.52 -1.35
C MET A 89 4.82 -10.33 -0.27
N VAL A 90 6.14 -10.33 -0.34
CA VAL A 90 7.03 -10.86 0.70
C VAL A 90 8.11 -9.82 0.98
N ASN A 91 8.24 -9.41 2.23
CA ASN A 91 9.13 -8.38 2.71
C ASN A 91 10.07 -8.96 3.76
N PHE A 92 11.35 -8.61 3.67
CA PHE A 92 12.37 -8.97 4.65
C PHE A 92 12.81 -7.70 5.38
N LYS A 93 12.72 -7.71 6.72
CA LYS A 93 13.08 -6.57 7.56
C LYS A 93 14.29 -6.93 8.41
N PHE A 94 15.30 -6.07 8.38
CA PHE A 94 16.52 -6.20 9.16
C PHE A 94 16.73 -4.93 9.98
N LYS A 95 17.10 -5.08 11.26
CA LYS A 95 17.45 -3.99 12.16
C LYS A 95 18.95 -4.08 12.48
N PHE A 96 19.70 -3.06 12.09
CA PHE A 96 21.13 -2.93 12.35
C PHE A 96 21.38 -2.16 13.64
#